data_AF-A0A7S2CQX1-F1
#
_entry.id   AF-A0A7S2CQX1-F1
#
_cell.length_a   1.000
_cell.length_b   1.000
_cell.length_c   1.000
_cell.angle_alpha   90.00
_cell.angle_beta   90.00
_cell.angle_gamma   90.00
#
_symmetry.space_group_name_H-M   'P 1'
#
loop_
_entity.id
_entity.type
_entity.pdbx_description
1 polymer ?
#
loop_
_entity_poly.entity_id
_entity_poly.type
_entity_poly.pdbx_seq_one_letter_code
_entity_poly.pdbx_strand_id
1 'polypeptide(L)'
;GRGNFGCVYKAHIEGKRVAVKEIFWEEADEEGKQQDFLKELETLKLVSHPNIVRYLGAVQEKPHYCFITEYCEGSVGNFLMMVGKKKVQVTWELLLNIAAGAA
;
A
#
# COMPACT_ATOMS: atom_id res chain seq x y z
N GLY A 1 5.15 -6.24 -4.23
CA GLY A 1 4.32 -7.22 -3.49
C GLY A 1 3.17 -7.67 -4.35
N ARG A 2 2.53 -8.81 -4.06
CA ARG A 2 1.35 -9.27 -4.79
C ARG A 2 0.27 -9.63 -3.78
N GLY A 3 -0.95 -9.15 -4.02
CA GLY A 3 -2.14 -9.47 -3.24
C GLY A 3 -3.26 -9.97 -4.14
N ASN A 4 -4.43 -10.21 -3.57
CA ASN A 4 -5.60 -10.70 -4.31
C ASN A 4 -6.10 -9.71 -5.37
N PHE A 5 -5.98 -8.41 -5.08
CA PHE A 5 -6.51 -7.35 -5.93
C PHE A 5 -5.51 -6.86 -6.98
N GLY A 6 -4.25 -7.32 -6.95
CA GLY A 6 -3.24 -6.77 -7.83
C GLY A 6 -1.79 -6.96 -7.42
N CYS A 7 -0.93 -6.23 -8.13
CA CYS A 7 0.51 -6.18 -7.90
C CYS A 7 0.93 -4.78 -7.46
N VAL A 8 1.85 -4.72 -6.49
CA VAL A 8 2.50 -3.48 -6.05
C VAL A 8 3.94 -3.48 -6.54
N TYR A 9 4.25 -2.54 -7.41
CA TYR A 9 5.59 -2.33 -7.98
C TYR A 9 6.29 -1.17 -7.27
N LYS A 10 7.61 -1.27 -7.17
CA LYS A 10 8.47 -0.17 -6.75
C LYS A 10 8.86 0.63 -8.00
N ALA A 11 8.68 1.94 -7.99
CA ALA A 11 9.03 2.83 -9.09
C ALA A 11 9.67 4.14 -8.58
N HIS A 12 10.08 5.01 -9.51
CA HIS A 12 10.59 6.34 -9.22
C HIS A 12 9.84 7.39 -10.04
N ILE A 13 9.44 8.48 -9.39
CA ILE A 13 8.86 9.67 -10.02
C ILE A 13 9.66 10.87 -9.53
N GLU A 14 10.27 11.62 -10.45
CA GLU A 14 11.07 12.82 -10.12
C GLU A 14 12.14 12.56 -9.03
N GLY A 15 12.80 11.39 -9.10
CA GLY A 15 13.81 10.98 -8.12
C GLY A 15 13.26 10.48 -6.77
N LYS A 16 11.93 10.51 -6.55
CA LYS A 16 11.29 9.97 -5.34
C LYS A 16 10.82 8.53 -5.56
N ARG A 17 11.07 7.66 -4.57
CA ARG A 17 10.56 6.29 -4.57
C ARG A 17 9.06 6.27 -4.33
N VAL A 18 8.33 5.54 -5.16
CA VAL A 18 6.88 5.37 -5.06
C VAL A 18 6.50 3.90 -5.13
N ALA A 19 5.32 3.58 -4.61
CA ALA A 19 4.67 2.30 -4.79
C ALA A 19 3.51 2.47 -5.78
N VAL A 20 3.46 1.62 -6.81
CA VAL A 20 2.39 1.59 -7.81
C VAL A 20 1.61 0.30 -7.62
N LYS A 21 0.38 0.40 -7.11
CA LYS A 21 -0.55 -0.73 -6.97
C LYS A 21 -1.40 -0.81 -8.23
N GLU A 22 -1.06 -1.72 -9.12
CA GLU A 22 -1.86 -2.05 -10.31
C GLU A 22 -2.92 -3.08 -9.93
N ILE A 23 -4.17 -2.80 -10.31
CA ILE A 23 -5.31 -3.67 -10.02
C ILE A 23 -5.50 -4.67 -11.16
N PHE A 24 -5.79 -5.93 -10.80
CA PHE A 24 -6.10 -6.96 -11.80
C PHE A 24 -7.47 -6.70 -12.44
N TRP A 25 -7.44 -6.21 -13.67
CA TRP A 25 -8.62 -6.00 -14.49
C TRP A 25 -9.05 -7.31 -15.15
N GLU A 26 -10.31 -7.70 -14.96
CA GLU A 26 -10.92 -8.81 -15.71
C GLU A 26 -12.24 -8.29 -16.29
N GLU A 27 -12.43 -8.47 -17.60
CA GLU A 27 -13.56 -7.89 -18.34
C GLU A 27 -14.93 -8.41 -17.87
N ALA A 28 -14.97 -9.58 -17.24
CA ALA A 28 -16.21 -10.22 -16.78
C ALA A 28 -16.85 -9.52 -15.56
N ASP A 29 -16.12 -8.69 -14.81
CA ASP A 29 -16.57 -7.99 -13.59
C ASP A 29 -16.11 -6.52 -13.59
N GLU A 30 -16.21 -5.89 -14.75
CA GLU A 30 -15.66 -4.54 -14.98
C GLU A 30 -16.26 -3.49 -14.03
N GLU A 31 -17.59 -3.47 -13.92
CA GLU A 31 -18.32 -2.45 -13.17
C GLU A 31 -18.10 -2.58 -11.66
N GLY A 32 -18.08 -3.81 -11.13
CA GLY A 32 -17.82 -4.09 -9.72
C GLY A 32 -16.39 -3.69 -9.32
N LYS A 33 -15.39 -4.12 -10.11
CA LYS A 33 -13.98 -3.74 -9.87
C LYS A 33 -13.73 -2.25 -10.02
N GLN A 34 -14.40 -1.59 -10.95
CA GLN A 34 -14.30 -0.14 -11.10
C GLN A 34 -14.86 0.59 -9.86
N GLN A 35 -16.01 0.15 -9.33
CA GLN A 35 -16.59 0.73 -8.11
C GLN A 35 -15.68 0.53 -6.90
N ASP A 36 -15.12 -0.67 -6.72
CA ASP A 36 -14.20 -0.94 -5.60
C ASP A 36 -12.91 -0.13 -5.72
N PHE A 37 -12.38 0.02 -6.95
CA PHE A 37 -11.25 0.90 -7.22
C PHE A 37 -11.57 2.36 -6.85
N LEU A 38 -12.72 2.88 -7.27
CA LEU A 38 -13.13 4.25 -6.97
C LEU A 38 -13.33 4.47 -5.47
N LYS A 39 -13.93 3.52 -4.75
CA LYS A 39 -14.09 3.59 -3.29
C LYS A 39 -12.75 3.62 -2.56
N GLU A 40 -11.81 2.76 -2.95
CA GLU A 40 -10.45 2.76 -2.39
C GLU A 40 -9.74 4.09 -2.72
N LEU A 41 -9.91 4.60 -3.95
CA LEU A 41 -9.35 5.88 -4.38
C LEU A 41 -9.84 7.05 -3.54
N GLU A 42 -11.15 7.16 -3.36
CA GLU A 42 -11.78 8.23 -2.60
C GLU A 42 -11.31 8.22 -1.15
N THR A 43 -11.25 7.03 -0.54
CA THR A 43 -10.73 6.86 0.82
C THR A 43 -9.28 7.31 0.92
N LEU A 44 -8.41 6.89 0.00
CA LEU A 44 -6.99 7.25 0.00
C LEU A 44 -6.75 8.75 -0.22
N LYS A 45 -7.60 9.41 -1.01
CA LYS A 45 -7.49 10.86 -1.27
C LYS A 45 -7.80 11.73 -0.06
N LEU A 46 -8.67 11.28 0.83
CA LEU A 46 -9.16 12.07 1.96
C LEU A 46 -8.22 12.08 3.16
N VAL A 47 -7.21 11.22 3.18
CA VAL A 47 -6.38 10.98 4.36
C VAL A 47 -4.96 11.49 4.16
N SER A 48 -4.54 12.38 5.07
CA SER A 48 -3.16 12.84 5.16
C SER A 48 -2.72 12.83 6.61
N HIS A 49 -1.98 11.80 7.01
CA HIS A 49 -1.56 11.58 8.38
C HIS A 49 -0.19 10.88 8.40
N PRO A 50 0.72 11.20 9.36
CA PRO A 50 2.07 10.60 9.41
C PRO A 50 2.10 9.07 9.50
N ASN A 51 1.05 8.42 10.01
CA ASN A 51 0.96 6.96 10.12
C ASN A 51 0.13 6.30 9.01
N ILE A 52 -0.30 7.06 8.01
CA ILE A 52 -1.10 6.55 6.88
C ILE A 52 -0.35 6.83 5.60
N VAL A 53 -0.20 5.79 4.77
CA VAL A 53 0.56 5.90 3.52
C VAL A 53 -0.01 7.00 2.64
N ARG A 54 0.84 7.94 2.25
CA ARG A 54 0.40 9.12 1.50
C ARG A 54 0.09 8.77 0.05
N TYR A 55 -1.13 9.11 -0.37
CA TYR A 55 -1.55 9.11 -1.76
C TYR A 55 -0.79 10.16 -2.59
N LEU A 56 -0.38 9.79 -3.80
CA LEU A 56 0.35 10.66 -4.73
C LEU A 56 -0.39 10.85 -6.07
N GLY A 57 -1.17 9.86 -6.49
CA GLY A 57 -1.84 9.89 -7.79
C GLY A 57 -2.51 8.57 -8.15
N ALA A 58 -3.17 8.53 -9.30
CA ALA A 58 -3.79 7.32 -9.83
C ALA A 58 -3.83 7.37 -11.35
N VAL A 59 -3.82 6.19 -11.97
CA VAL A 59 -4.13 5.99 -13.39
C VAL A 59 -5.50 5.33 -13.44
N GLN A 60 -6.41 5.88 -14.24
CA GLN A 60 -7.81 5.45 -14.32
C GLN A 60 -8.21 5.19 -15.78
N GLU A 61 -7.30 4.59 -16.55
CA GLU A 61 -7.47 4.43 -17.99
C GLU A 61 -7.10 3.01 -18.40
N LYS A 62 -7.92 2.39 -19.25
CA LYS A 62 -7.61 1.04 -19.76
C LYS A 62 -6.27 1.02 -20.52
N PRO A 63 -5.49 -0.05 -20.40
CA PRO A 63 -5.74 -1.25 -19.59
C PRO A 63 -5.25 -1.14 -18.13
N HIS A 64 -4.77 0.02 -17.68
CA HIS A 64 -4.06 0.18 -16.40
C HIS A 64 -4.84 1.02 -15.38
N TYR A 65 -5.38 0.34 -14.36
CA TYR A 65 -5.95 0.99 -13.18
C TYR A 65 -4.96 0.87 -12.01
N CYS A 66 -4.43 2.01 -11.58
CA CYS A 66 -3.32 2.04 -10.62
C CYS A 66 -3.51 3.10 -9.54
N PHE A 67 -3.06 2.80 -8.33
CA PHE A 67 -2.82 3.78 -7.26
C PHE A 67 -1.32 4.02 -7.11
N ILE A 68 -0.95 5.28 -6.92
CA ILE A 68 0.42 5.70 -6.66
C ILE A 68 0.46 6.25 -5.24
N THR A 69 1.31 5.66 -4.40
CA THR A 69 1.54 6.10 -3.02
C THR A 69 3.03 6.28 -2.77
N GLU A 70 3.39 6.85 -1.63
CA GLU A 70 4.77 6.74 -1.18
C GLU A 70 5.20 5.29 -0.98
N TYR A 71 6.51 5.05 -1.07
CA TYR A 71 7.09 3.73 -0.90
C TYR A 71 7.48 3.48 0.56
N CYS A 72 6.96 2.40 1.15
CA CYS A 72 7.39 1.89 2.46
C CYS A 72 8.35 0.69 2.30
N GLU A 73 9.40 0.65 3.11
CA GLU A 73 10.43 -0.43 3.14
C GLU A 73 9.90 -1.71 3.81
N GLY A 74 8.91 -2.34 3.18
CA GLY A 74 8.30 -3.60 3.66
C GLY A 74 7.06 -3.40 4.52
N SER A 75 6.73 -4.41 5.34
CA SER A 75 5.54 -4.42 6.19
C SER A 75 5.87 -4.79 7.63
N VAL A 76 5.10 -4.25 8.57
CA VAL A 76 5.19 -4.60 10.00
C VAL A 76 4.98 -6.09 10.21
N GLY A 77 4.05 -6.72 9.48
CA GLY A 77 3.85 -8.18 9.55
C GLY A 77 5.11 -8.98 9.21
N ASN A 78 5.81 -8.61 8.13
CA ASN A 78 7.09 -9.24 7.78
C ASN A 78 8.16 -9.01 8.86
N PHE A 79 8.21 -7.79 9.40
CA PHE A 79 9.11 -7.45 10.50
C PHE A 79 8.86 -8.31 11.75
N LEU A 80 7.61 -8.41 12.19
CA LEU A 80 7.23 -9.21 13.36
C LEU A 80 7.48 -10.71 13.16
N MET A 81 7.34 -11.23 11.93
CA MET A 81 7.74 -12.61 11.62
C MET A 81 9.25 -12.85 11.79
N MET A 82 10.09 -11.85 11.47
CA MET A 82 11.54 -11.94 11.68
C MET A 82 11.90 -11.94 13.17
N VAL A 83 11.17 -11.16 13.97
CA VAL A 83 11.28 -11.16 15.44
C VAL A 83 10.89 -12.52 16.02
N GLY A 84 9.75 -13.08 15.63
CA GLY A 84 9.30 -14.41 16.10
C GLY A 84 10.27 -15.54 15.76
N LYS A 85 10.96 -15.44 14.61
CA LYS A 85 12.04 -16.36 14.19
C LYS A 85 13.40 -16.08 14.86
N LYS A 86 13.46 -15.14 15.82
CA LYS A 86 14.66 -14.69 16.53
C LYS A 86 15.79 -14.20 15.60
N LYS A 87 15.46 -13.75 14.38
CA LYS A 87 16.43 -13.17 13.44
C LYS A 87 16.76 -11.71 13.77
N VAL A 88 15.88 -11.04 14.49
CA VAL A 88 16.01 -9.65 14.92
C VAL A 88 15.55 -9.55 16.37
N GLN A 89 16.27 -8.77 17.18
CA GLN A 89 15.87 -8.41 18.54
C GLN A 89 15.18 -7.04 18.52
N VAL A 90 14.15 -6.85 19.34
CA VAL A 90 13.37 -5.61 19.40
C VAL A 90 13.08 -5.19 20.83
N THR A 91 12.92 -3.89 21.04
CA THR A 91 12.57 -3.32 22.35
C THR A 91 11.06 -3.18 22.50
N TRP A 92 10.59 -3.14 23.75
CA TRP A 92 9.20 -2.81 24.06
C TRP A 92 8.80 -1.43 23.59
N GLU A 93 9.70 -0.45 23.66
CA GLU A 93 9.47 0.89 23.15
C GLU A 93 9.15 0.88 21.64
N LEU A 94 9.89 0.13 20.84
CA LEU A 94 9.60 -0.01 19.41
C LEU A 94 8.22 -0.65 19.17
N LEU A 95 7.87 -1.69 19.94
CA LEU A 95 6.56 -2.33 19.82
C LEU A 95 5.41 -1.39 20.21
N LEU A 96 5.60 -0.59 21.27
CA LEU A 96 4.64 0.43 21.69
C LEU A 96 4.48 1.52 20.62
N ASN A 97 5.56 1.95 19.98
CA ASN A 97 5.50 2.91 18.87
C ASN A 97 4.77 2.34 17.65
N ILE A 98 4.99 1.07 17.31
CA ILE A 98 4.24 0.38 16.25
C ILE A 98 2.75 0.33 16.59
N ALA A 99 2.41 -0.04 17.83
CA ALA A 99 1.03 -0.12 18.29
C ALA A 99 0.34 1.26 18.30
N ALA A 100 1.01 2.29 18.83
CA ALA A 100 0.50 3.66 18.83
C ALA A 100 0.35 4.22 17.42
N GLY A 101 1.20 3.81 16.47
CA GLY A 101 1.08 4.19 15.08
C GLY A 101 -0.12 3.57 14.36
N ALA A 102 -0.61 2.42 14.83
CA ALA A 102 -1.71 1.67 14.22
C ALA A 102 -3.09 1.89 14.90
N ALA A 103 -3.12 2.54 16.07
CA ALA A 103 -4.33 2.86 16.83
C ALA A 103 -4.99 4.15 16.33
#